data_AF-A0A7Z9YAT1-F1
#
_entry.id   AF-A0A7Z9YAT1-F1
#
_cell.length_a   1.000
_cell.length_b   1.000
_cell.length_c   1.000
_cell.angle_alpha   90.00
_cell.angle_beta   90.00
_cell.angle_gamma   90.00
#
_symmetry.space_group_name_H-M   'P 1'
#
loop_
_entity.id
_entity.type
_entity.pdbx_description
1 polymer ?
#
loop_
_entity_poly.entity_id
_entity_poly.type
_entity_poly.pdbx_seq_one_letter_code
_entity_poly.pdbx_strand_id
1 'polypeptide(L)'
;MRICVFEDEKFDRFFPLTLTRATFELRCGYMSLLERIRRNFPEAEVCVFLRDYLVPTFRKRVNVNAINDLNYVEKDDTLFLNGRWLMRYGEIPLDGDEVVGVKGDEVVYIRARRQTVGENRADNLPQLLENLTSS
;
A
#
# COMPACT_ATOMS: atom_id res chain seq x y z
N MET A 1 11.84 -5.55 -6.94
CA MET A 1 10.88 -4.50 -6.53
C MET A 1 9.51 -5.10 -6.27
N ARG A 2 8.88 -4.74 -5.15
CA ARG A 2 7.53 -5.18 -4.77
C ARG A 2 6.59 -3.99 -4.59
N ILE A 3 5.29 -4.26 -4.51
CA ILE A 3 4.30 -3.25 -4.11
C ILE A 3 3.77 -3.52 -2.69
N CYS A 4 3.58 -2.45 -1.93
CA CYS A 4 2.98 -2.47 -0.60
C CYS A 4 1.75 -1.57 -0.59
N VAL A 5 0.55 -2.14 -0.63
CA VAL A 5 -0.68 -1.36 -0.59
C VAL A 5 -1.14 -1.20 0.86
N PHE A 6 -1.26 0.03 1.35
CA PHE A 6 -1.59 0.30 2.75
C PHE A 6 -2.92 1.01 2.92
N GLU A 7 -3.64 0.66 3.98
CA GLU A 7 -4.77 1.42 4.49
C GLU A 7 -4.26 2.48 5.47
N ASP A 8 -4.64 3.74 5.27
CA ASP A 8 -4.30 4.84 6.16
C ASP A 8 -5.44 5.18 7.12
N GLU A 9 -5.17 6.09 8.06
CA GLU A 9 -6.11 6.54 9.09
C GLU A 9 -7.41 7.14 8.57
N LYS A 10 -7.52 7.44 7.27
CA LYS A 10 -8.73 8.01 6.65
C LYS A 10 -9.69 6.95 6.12
N PHE A 11 -9.53 5.70 6.53
CA PHE A 11 -10.48 4.64 6.23
C PHE A 11 -11.89 4.97 6.73
N ASP A 12 -12.02 5.70 7.83
CA ASP A 12 -13.29 6.08 8.48
C ASP A 12 -14.15 7.00 7.60
N ARG A 13 -13.53 7.80 6.73
CA ARG A 13 -14.21 8.67 5.75
C ARG A 13 -15.02 7.89 4.71
N PHE A 14 -14.83 6.57 4.64
CA PHE A 14 -15.55 5.66 3.75
C PHE A 14 -16.55 4.79 4.49
N PHE A 15 -16.85 5.08 5.77
CA PHE A 15 -17.95 4.42 6.45
C PHE A 15 -19.28 4.68 5.71
N PRO A 16 -20.17 3.66 5.65
CA PRO A 16 -20.06 2.35 6.31
C PRO A 16 -19.27 1.28 5.53
N LEU A 17 -18.77 1.58 4.33
CA LEU A 17 -18.19 0.61 3.40
C LEU A 17 -16.92 -0.06 3.95
N THR A 18 -16.13 0.69 4.72
CA THR A 18 -14.86 0.24 5.30
C THR A 18 -15.00 -0.35 6.71
N LEU A 19 -16.21 -0.57 7.23
CA LEU A 19 -16.38 -1.22 8.54
C LEU A 19 -15.87 -2.67 8.55
N THR A 20 -16.10 -3.40 7.46
CA THR A 20 -15.80 -4.85 7.31
C THR A 20 -14.81 -5.15 6.17
N ARG A 21 -14.23 -4.10 5.60
CA ARG A 21 -13.38 -4.13 4.41
C ARG A 21 -12.30 -3.08 4.52
N ALA A 22 -11.11 -3.38 4.02
CA ALA A 22 -10.06 -2.38 3.87
C ALA A 22 -10.42 -1.38 2.76
N THR A 23 -9.86 -0.16 2.80
CA THR A 23 -10.06 0.86 1.75
C THR A 23 -9.77 0.35 0.34
N PHE A 24 -8.70 -0.43 0.17
CA PHE A 24 -8.33 -0.99 -1.13
C PHE A 24 -9.22 -2.15 -1.60
N GLU A 25 -10.14 -2.66 -0.77
CA GLU A 25 -11.18 -3.61 -1.20
C GLU A 25 -12.40 -2.91 -1.84
N LEU A 26 -12.51 -1.57 -1.73
CA LEU A 26 -13.61 -0.82 -2.32
C LEU A 26 -13.61 -0.96 -3.84
N ARG A 27 -14.80 -1.10 -4.43
CA ARG A 27 -14.99 -1.25 -5.87
C ARG A 27 -15.34 0.07 -6.53
N CYS A 28 -14.68 0.34 -7.65
CA CYS A 28 -15.02 1.44 -8.55
C CYS A 28 -15.26 0.84 -9.94
N GLY A 29 -16.53 0.65 -10.30
CA GLY A 29 -16.93 -0.18 -11.43
C GLY A 29 -16.81 -1.67 -11.08
N TYR A 30 -16.29 -2.48 -12.00
CA TYR A 30 -16.17 -3.93 -11.82
C TYR A 30 -14.92 -4.36 -11.03
N MET A 31 -13.93 -3.47 -10.86
CA MET A 31 -12.67 -3.76 -10.16
C MET A 31 -12.62 -3.05 -8.79
N SER A 32 -12.05 -3.74 -7.80
CA SER A 32 -11.54 -3.15 -6.57
C SER A 32 -10.31 -2.27 -6.82
N LEU A 33 -10.01 -1.38 -5.88
CA LEU A 33 -8.80 -0.56 -5.93
C LEU A 33 -7.53 -1.42 -5.92
N LEU A 34 -7.49 -2.49 -5.13
CA LEU A 34 -6.37 -3.44 -5.13
C LEU A 34 -6.22 -4.15 -6.49
N GLU A 35 -7.30 -4.60 -7.12
CA GLU A 35 -7.24 -5.19 -8.47
C GLU A 35 -6.74 -4.17 -9.51
N ARG A 36 -7.15 -2.90 -9.40
CA ARG A 36 -6.67 -1.81 -10.27
C ARG A 36 -5.17 -1.57 -10.12
N ILE A 37 -4.67 -1.57 -8.89
CA ILE A 37 -3.24 -1.46 -8.59
C ILE A 37 -2.49 -2.67 -9.18
N ARG A 38 -2.95 -3.90 -8.93
CA ARG A 38 -2.31 -5.12 -9.47
C ARG A 38 -2.25 -5.14 -10.99
N ARG A 39 -3.28 -4.61 -11.66
CA ARG A 39 -3.29 -4.50 -13.12
C ARG A 39 -2.19 -3.57 -13.66
N ASN A 40 -1.77 -2.56 -12.89
CA ASN A 40 -0.64 -1.70 -13.26
C ASN A 40 0.71 -2.40 -13.09
N PHE A 41 0.80 -3.37 -12.17
CA PHE A 41 2.04 -4.03 -11.79
C PHE A 41 1.88 -5.56 -11.78
N PRO A 42 1.65 -6.19 -12.95
CA PRO A 42 1.24 -7.61 -13.02
C PRO A 42 2.31 -8.58 -12.48
N GLU A 43 3.59 -8.25 -12.64
CA GLU A 43 4.72 -9.08 -12.22
C GLU A 43 5.20 -8.80 -10.79
N ALA A 44 4.65 -7.77 -10.12
CA ALA A 44 5.10 -7.38 -8.80
C ALA A 44 4.48 -8.26 -7.72
N GLU A 45 5.31 -8.71 -6.77
CA GLU A 45 4.80 -9.25 -5.52
C GLU A 45 4.03 -8.18 -4.75
N VAL A 46 2.94 -8.59 -4.10
CA VAL A 46 2.00 -7.69 -3.44
C VAL A 46 1.93 -8.02 -1.97
N CYS A 47 2.27 -7.06 -1.13
CA CYS A 47 1.92 -7.10 0.29
C CYS A 47 0.93 -5.98 0.61
N VAL A 48 0.19 -6.16 1.71
CA VAL A 48 -0.79 -5.19 2.16
C VAL A 48 -0.67 -4.91 3.65
N PHE A 49 -1.06 -3.70 4.05
CA PHE A 49 -1.22 -3.32 5.44
C PHE A 49 -2.64 -2.80 5.66
N LEU A 50 -3.33 -3.36 6.65
CA LEU A 50 -4.70 -3.02 7.01
C LEU A 50 -4.94 -3.20 8.51
N ARG A 51 -6.09 -2.76 9.01
CA ARG A 51 -6.50 -2.97 10.41
C ARG A 51 -6.47 -4.46 10.79
N ASP A 52 -5.84 -4.79 11.92
CA ASP A 52 -5.58 -6.17 12.34
C ASP A 52 -6.84 -7.04 12.45
N TYR A 53 -7.95 -6.48 12.93
CA TYR A 53 -9.20 -7.23 13.09
C TYR A 53 -9.81 -7.68 11.75
N LEU A 54 -9.43 -7.06 10.63
CA LEU A 54 -9.88 -7.46 9.29
C LEU A 54 -9.05 -8.59 8.71
N VAL A 55 -7.82 -8.82 9.18
CA VAL A 55 -6.87 -9.80 8.62
C VAL A 55 -7.48 -11.20 8.48
N PRO A 56 -8.19 -11.76 9.49
CA PRO A 56 -8.75 -13.12 9.37
C PRO A 56 -9.79 -13.23 8.26
N THR A 57 -10.54 -12.16 8.00
CA THR A 57 -11.58 -12.16 6.96
C THR A 57 -11.00 -11.81 5.59
N PHE A 58 -10.02 -10.90 5.53
CA PHE A 58 -9.33 -10.48 4.32
C PHE A 58 -8.60 -11.66 3.66
N ARG A 59 -7.87 -12.47 4.45
CA ARG A 59 -7.16 -13.68 3.98
C ARG A 59 -8.06 -14.68 3.23
N LYS A 60 -9.35 -14.71 3.54
CA LYS A 60 -10.31 -15.61 2.88
C LYS A 60 -10.76 -15.12 1.50
N ARG A 61 -10.56 -13.85 1.18
CA ARG A 61 -11.10 -13.20 -0.03
C ARG A 61 -10.03 -12.83 -1.05
N VAL A 62 -8.81 -12.58 -0.58
CA VAL A 62 -7.75 -11.99 -1.41
C VAL A 62 -6.45 -12.75 -1.22
N ASN A 63 -5.83 -13.12 -2.34
CA ASN A 63 -4.51 -13.72 -2.37
C ASN A 63 -3.42 -12.65 -2.61
N VAL A 64 -2.52 -12.50 -1.64
CA VAL A 64 -1.38 -11.59 -1.60
C VAL A 64 -0.21 -12.29 -0.91
N ASN A 65 1.01 -11.82 -1.14
CA ASN A 65 2.23 -12.44 -0.65
C ASN A 65 2.44 -12.26 0.86
N ALA A 66 2.05 -11.10 1.41
CA ALA A 66 2.13 -10.81 2.84
C ALA A 66 1.05 -9.84 3.30
N ILE A 67 0.69 -9.91 4.59
CA ILE A 67 -0.30 -9.06 5.24
C ILE A 67 0.25 -8.62 6.59
N ASN A 68 0.33 -7.31 6.82
CA ASN A 68 0.84 -6.70 8.05
C ASN A 68 2.22 -7.24 8.45
N ASP A 69 3.14 -7.38 7.49
CA ASP A 69 4.49 -7.94 7.72
C ASP A 69 5.56 -6.94 7.28
N LEU A 70 6.16 -6.26 8.26
CA LEU A 70 7.25 -5.30 8.01
C LEU A 70 8.53 -5.99 7.53
N ASN A 71 8.82 -7.19 8.04
CA ASN A 71 10.00 -7.95 7.61
C ASN A 71 9.89 -8.34 6.13
N TYR A 72 8.68 -8.41 5.58
CA TYR A 72 8.48 -8.61 4.16
C TYR A 72 8.88 -7.38 3.34
N VAL A 73 8.49 -6.16 3.73
CA VAL A 73 8.83 -4.95 2.95
C VAL A 73 10.33 -4.60 3.00
N GLU A 74 11.02 -4.97 4.07
CA GLU A 74 12.46 -4.69 4.24
C GLU A 74 13.38 -5.52 3.34
N LYS A 75 12.85 -6.54 2.64
CA LYS A 75 13.67 -7.49 1.88
C LYS A 75 14.02 -7.04 0.46
N ASP A 76 13.37 -6.02 -0.08
CA ASP A 76 13.57 -5.54 -1.46
C ASP A 76 13.08 -4.09 -1.61
N ASP A 77 13.37 -3.47 -2.75
CA ASP A 77 12.85 -2.16 -3.12
C ASP A 77 11.32 -2.22 -3.15
N THR A 78 10.67 -1.20 -2.60
CA THR A 78 9.23 -1.20 -2.36
C THR A 78 8.56 0.08 -2.85
N LEU A 79 7.49 -0.10 -3.63
CA LEU A 79 6.53 0.95 -3.96
C LEU A 79 5.35 0.88 -2.99
N PHE A 80 5.33 1.77 -2.00
CA PHE A 80 4.22 1.93 -1.07
C PHE A 80 3.10 2.71 -1.77
N LEU A 81 1.88 2.20 -1.74
CA LEU A 81 0.72 2.75 -2.43
C LEU A 81 -0.43 2.93 -1.44
N ASN A 82 -0.97 4.13 -1.36
CA ASN A 82 -2.14 4.39 -0.54
C ASN A 82 -3.36 3.65 -1.14
N GLY A 83 -4.01 2.82 -0.33
CA GLY A 83 -5.13 1.98 -0.71
C GLY A 83 -6.40 2.74 -1.11
N ARG A 84 -6.47 4.05 -0.83
CA ARG A 84 -7.54 4.95 -1.30
C ARG A 84 -7.32 5.44 -2.73
N TRP A 85 -6.15 5.19 -3.34
CA TRP A 85 -5.82 5.74 -4.64
C TRP A 85 -6.57 5.04 -5.77
N LEU A 86 -7.43 5.79 -6.45
CA LEU A 86 -8.03 5.40 -7.73
C LEU A 86 -7.03 5.60 -8.88
N MET A 87 -6.01 4.76 -8.94
CA MET A 87 -4.93 4.83 -9.94
C MET A 87 -5.43 4.56 -11.37
N ARG A 88 -4.95 5.36 -12.32
CA ARG A 88 -5.11 5.14 -13.77
C ARG A 88 -4.04 4.20 -14.31
N TYR A 89 -4.34 3.53 -15.42
CA TYR A 89 -3.37 2.63 -16.03
C TYR A 89 -2.15 3.41 -16.55
N GLY A 90 -0.95 3.00 -16.13
CA GLY A 90 0.32 3.62 -16.53
C GLY A 90 0.58 4.99 -15.90
N GLU A 91 -0.11 5.35 -14.82
CA GLU A 91 0.04 6.67 -14.18
C GLU A 91 1.43 6.88 -13.57
N ILE A 92 2.04 5.83 -13.03
CA ILE A 92 3.43 5.82 -12.56
C ILE A 92 4.12 4.51 -12.98
N PRO A 93 5.45 4.54 -13.20
CA PRO A 93 6.22 3.31 -13.38
C PRO A 93 6.42 2.59 -12.04
N LEU A 94 6.60 1.26 -12.10
CA LEU A 94 6.98 0.45 -10.93
C LEU A 94 8.34 0.94 -10.42
N ASP A 95 9.37 0.78 -11.25
CA ASP A 95 10.74 1.18 -10.96
C ASP A 95 10.99 2.67 -11.27
N GLY A 96 12.06 3.21 -10.70
CA GLY A 96 12.49 4.60 -10.89
C GLY A 96 13.26 5.12 -9.69
N ASP A 97 13.51 6.42 -9.67
CA ASP A 97 14.15 7.09 -8.54
C ASP A 97 13.25 7.07 -7.30
N GLU A 98 13.90 7.14 -6.14
CA GLU A 98 13.21 7.29 -4.86
C GLU A 98 12.43 8.60 -4.86
N VAL A 99 11.16 8.53 -4.51
CA VAL A 99 10.27 9.68 -4.57
C VAL A 99 9.07 9.48 -3.66
N VAL A 100 8.65 10.58 -3.03
CA VAL A 100 7.39 10.67 -2.30
C VAL A 100 6.38 11.42 -3.18
N GLY A 101 5.36 10.71 -3.64
CA GLY A 101 4.26 11.29 -4.39
C GLY A 101 3.17 11.80 -3.47
N VAL A 102 2.89 13.10 -3.50
CA VAL A 102 1.89 13.76 -2.65
C VAL A 102 0.73 14.36 -3.45
N LYS A 103 -0.44 14.46 -2.82
CA LYS A 103 -1.60 15.19 -3.35
C LYS A 103 -2.21 16.05 -2.25
N GLY A 104 -1.99 17.36 -2.31
CA GLY A 104 -2.18 18.22 -1.15
C GLY A 104 -1.18 17.81 -0.07
N ASP A 105 -1.66 17.63 1.16
CA ASP A 105 -0.83 17.21 2.30
C ASP A 105 -0.77 15.68 2.48
N GLU A 106 -1.27 14.92 1.50
CA GLU A 106 -1.45 13.48 1.61
C GLU A 106 -0.41 12.72 0.80
N VAL A 107 0.24 11.75 1.42
CA VAL A 107 1.09 10.78 0.72
C VAL A 107 0.22 9.81 -0.07
N VAL A 108 0.40 9.82 -1.39
CA VAL A 108 -0.28 8.93 -2.33
C VAL A 108 0.58 7.69 -2.59
N TYR A 109 1.88 7.86 -2.74
CA TYR A 109 2.82 6.76 -2.87
C TYR A 109 4.24 7.13 -2.41
N ILE A 110 5.04 6.13 -2.08
CA ILE A 110 6.47 6.28 -1.80
C ILE A 110 7.20 5.20 -2.59
N ARG A 111 8.19 5.59 -3.39
CA ARG A 111 9.17 4.66 -3.95
C ARG A 111 10.42 4.73 -3.09
N ALA A 112 10.77 3.63 -2.45
CA ALA A 112 11.95 3.54 -1.60
C ALA A 112 12.76 2.29 -1.95
N ARG A 113 14.09 2.44 -1.97
CA ARG A 113 15.03 1.34 -2.12
C ARG A 113 15.11 0.54 -0.83
N ARG A 114 15.49 -0.72 -0.93
CA ARG A 114 15.70 -1.64 0.19
C ARG A 114 16.62 -1.03 1.25
N GLN A 115 17.68 -0.35 0.83
CA GLN A 115 18.62 0.30 1.74
C GLN A 115 17.92 1.39 2.56
N THR A 116 17.20 2.29 1.91
CA THR A 116 16.45 3.38 2.56
C THR A 116 15.37 2.88 3.49
N VAL A 117 14.63 1.82 3.09
CA VAL A 117 13.67 1.13 3.98
C VAL A 117 14.39 0.53 5.19
N GLY A 118 15.58 -0.02 4.99
CA GLY A 118 16.40 -0.61 6.05
C GLY A 118 17.01 0.42 7.02
N GLU A 119 17.33 1.62 6.56
CA GLU A 119 17.85 2.72 7.39
C GLU A 119 16.74 3.40 8.19
N ASN A 120 15.50 3.34 7.69
CA ASN A 120 14.31 3.98 8.27
C ASN A 120 13.35 3.01 8.99
N ARG A 121 13.85 1.84 9.41
CA ARG A 121 13.06 0.80 10.08
C ARG A 121 12.24 1.35 11.25
N ALA A 122 11.06 0.79 11.43
CA ALA A 122 10.16 1.12 12.52
C ALA A 122 9.37 -0.12 12.97
N ASP A 123 8.71 -0.03 14.13
CA ASP A 123 7.92 -1.12 14.69
C ASP A 123 6.53 -1.27 14.04
N ASN A 124 6.08 -0.25 13.30
CA ASN A 124 4.79 -0.24 12.61
C ASN A 124 4.88 0.51 11.27
N LEU A 125 3.94 0.24 10.36
CA LEU A 125 3.94 0.86 9.03
C LEU A 125 3.77 2.39 9.08
N PRO A 126 2.84 2.98 9.85
CA PRO A 126 2.70 4.44 9.90
C PRO A 126 4.02 5.17 10.21
N GLN A 127 4.77 4.69 11.21
CA GLN A 127 6.06 5.26 11.56
C GLN A 127 7.11 5.06 10.45
N LEU A 128 7.14 3.89 9.79
CA LEU A 128 8.02 3.66 8.66
C LEU A 128 7.73 4.64 7.51
N LEU A 129 6.45 4.86 7.18
CA LEU A 129 6.06 5.81 6.12
C LEU A 129 6.46 7.24 6.49
N GLU A 130 6.30 7.66 7.75
CA GLU A 130 6.71 8.98 8.24
C GLU A 130 8.24 9.18 8.17
N ASN A 131 9.01 8.16 8.55
CA ASN A 131 10.47 8.19 8.43
C ASN A 131 10.89 8.36 6.96
N LEU A 132 10.26 7.60 6.05
CA LEU A 132 10.53 7.65 4.61
C LEU A 132 10.11 8.98 3.96
N THR A 133 9.14 9.70 4.52
CA THR A 133 8.75 11.02 4.00
C THR A 133 9.64 12.16 4.50
N SER A 134 10.40 11.90 5.56
CA SER A 134 11.26 12.88 6.22
C SER A 134 12.75 12.71 5.87
N SER A 135 13.09 11.67 5.10
CA SER A 135 14.44 11.31 4.63
C SER A 135 14.81 12.05 3.36
#